data_AF-A0A454VZH5-F1
#
_entry.id   AF-A0A454VZH5-F1
#
_cell.length_a   1.000
_cell.length_b   1.000
_cell.length_c   1.000
_cell.angle_alpha   90.00
_cell.angle_beta   90.00
_cell.angle_gamma   90.00
#
_symmetry.space_group_name_H-M   'P 1'
#
loop_
_entity.id
_entity.type
_entity.pdbx_description
1 polymer ?
#
loop_
_entity_poly.entity_id
_entity_poly.type
_entity_poly.pdbx_seq_one_letter_code
_entity_poly.pdbx_strand_id
1 'polypeptide(L)'
;MLDPELLERITARRAELYDLEAQLVEQLAKVRSERDELAIAERVLERVSGEIAGDRASISPVSGQVAGRAVMLVPHRGPEIQEAVLPPGYQRILTVVRQAGGPVTARQ
;
A
#
# COMPACT_ATOMS: atom_id res chain seq x y z
N MET A 1 4.63 -68.74 15.97
CA MET A 1 5.67 -67.69 16.16
C MET A 1 5.40 -66.61 15.14
N LEU A 2 5.49 -65.32 15.50
CA LEU A 2 5.36 -64.24 14.52
C LEU A 2 6.54 -64.30 13.54
N ASP A 3 6.24 -64.10 12.27
CA ASP A 3 7.22 -64.09 11.19
C ASP A 3 8.19 -62.90 11.39
N PRO A 4 9.52 -63.15 11.49
CA PRO A 4 10.51 -62.08 11.65
C PRO A 4 10.46 -61.05 10.51
N GLU A 5 10.12 -61.47 9.28
CA GLU A 5 10.04 -60.55 8.13
C GLU A 5 8.89 -59.54 8.29
N LEU A 6 7.77 -59.98 8.86
CA LEU A 6 6.63 -59.10 9.15
C LEU A 6 6.98 -58.03 10.20
N LEU A 7 7.76 -58.39 11.22
CA LEU A 7 8.21 -57.45 12.25
C LEU A 7 9.16 -56.40 11.69
N GLU A 8 10.05 -56.79 10.79
CA GLU A 8 10.95 -55.87 10.10
C GLU A 8 10.17 -54.86 9.26
N ARG A 9 9.19 -55.32 8.47
CA ARG A 9 8.32 -54.45 7.67
C ARG A 9 7.51 -53.46 8.52
N ILE A 10 6.99 -53.91 9.67
CA ILE A 10 6.28 -53.03 10.61
C ILE A 10 7.22 -51.97 11.18
N THR A 11 8.47 -52.35 11.49
CA THR A 11 9.46 -51.44 12.07
C THR A 11 9.91 -50.40 11.04
N ALA A 12 10.19 -50.84 9.81
CA ALA A 12 10.50 -49.95 8.69
C ALA A 12 9.36 -48.96 8.42
N ARG A 13 8.11 -49.45 8.35
CA ARG A 13 6.95 -48.58 8.10
C ARG A 13 6.73 -47.56 9.22
N ARG A 14 7.02 -47.91 10.47
CA ARG A 14 6.96 -46.95 11.59
C ARG A 14 8.01 -45.85 11.43
N ALA A 15 9.24 -46.19 11.07
CA ALA A 15 10.28 -45.20 10.81
C ALA A 15 9.88 -44.23 9.68
N GLU A 16 9.37 -44.75 8.57
CA GLU A 16 8.85 -43.93 7.47
C GLU A 16 7.75 -42.95 7.92
N LEU A 17 6.84 -43.41 8.79
CA LEU A 17 5.77 -42.56 9.31
C LEU A 17 6.30 -41.46 10.23
N TYR A 18 7.33 -41.74 11.04
CA TYR A 18 7.98 -40.71 11.86
C TYR A 18 8.67 -39.64 11.00
N ASP A 19 9.33 -40.06 9.91
CA ASP A 19 9.97 -39.11 8.98
C ASP A 19 8.93 -38.23 8.28
N LEU A 20 7.81 -38.82 7.85
CA LEU A 20 6.69 -38.06 7.27
C LEU A 20 6.04 -37.11 8.28
N GLU A 21 5.87 -37.54 9.53
CA GLU A 21 5.37 -36.69 10.61
C GLU A 21 6.29 -35.48 10.82
N ALA A 22 7.60 -35.70 10.88
CA ALA A 22 8.58 -34.62 11.03
C ALA A 22 8.49 -33.60 9.87
N GLN A 23 8.39 -34.08 8.62
CA GLN A 23 8.23 -33.21 7.44
C GLN A 23 6.92 -32.40 7.49
N LEU A 24 5.82 -33.01 7.90
CA LEU A 24 4.53 -32.32 8.00
C LEU A 24 4.55 -31.26 9.11
N VAL A 25 5.22 -31.52 10.23
CA VAL A 25 5.40 -30.54 11.31
C VAL A 25 6.18 -29.32 10.80
N GLU A 26 7.25 -29.54 10.03
CA GLU A 26 8.03 -28.46 9.42
C GLU A 26 7.19 -27.63 8.43
N GLN A 27 6.45 -28.29 7.54
CA GLN A 27 5.56 -27.60 6.60
C GLN A 27 4.48 -26.80 7.32
N LEU A 28 3.89 -27.35 8.38
CA LEU A 28 2.88 -26.65 9.17
C LEU A 28 3.47 -25.43 9.88
N ALA A 29 4.71 -25.50 10.36
CA ALA A 29 5.40 -24.35 10.93
C ALA A 29 5.59 -23.23 9.89
N LYS A 30 5.98 -23.59 8.66
CA LYS A 30 6.10 -22.64 7.55
C LYS A 30 4.77 -21.97 7.22
N VAL A 31 3.69 -22.75 7.05
CA VAL A 31 2.35 -22.21 6.75
C VAL A 31 1.86 -21.28 7.85
N ARG A 32 2.15 -21.60 9.12
CA ARG A 32 1.81 -20.70 10.24
C ARG A 32 2.58 -19.39 10.17
N SER A 33 3.88 -19.44 9.87
CA SER A 33 4.71 -18.24 9.69
C SER A 33 4.16 -17.35 8.57
N GLU A 34 3.86 -17.93 7.40
CA GLU A 34 3.31 -17.17 6.26
C GLU A 34 1.95 -16.53 6.61
N ARG A 35 1.08 -17.27 7.30
CA ARG A 35 -0.21 -16.72 7.74
C ARG A 35 -0.02 -15.56 8.74
N ASP A 36 0.95 -15.64 9.63
CA ASP A 36 1.21 -14.58 10.60
C ASP A 36 1.79 -13.33 9.90
N GLU A 37 2.62 -13.49 8.87
CA GLU A 37 3.06 -12.40 7.98
C GLU A 37 1.89 -11.77 7.21
N LEU A 38 0.98 -12.58 6.68
CA LEU A 38 -0.23 -12.09 6.00
C LEU A 38 -1.13 -11.30 6.95
N ALA A 39 -1.31 -11.74 8.19
CA ALA A 39 -2.08 -11.00 9.20
C ALA A 39 -1.47 -9.62 9.49
N ILE A 40 -0.14 -9.48 9.42
CA ILE A 40 0.53 -8.18 9.53
C ILE A 40 0.22 -7.33 8.29
N ALA A 41 0.32 -7.91 7.09
CA ALA A 41 0.03 -7.21 5.84
C ALA A 41 -1.42 -6.69 5.78
N GLU A 42 -2.39 -7.47 6.25
CA GLU A 42 -3.80 -7.07 6.34
C GLU A 42 -3.98 -5.86 7.25
N ARG A 43 -3.40 -5.87 8.45
CA ARG A 43 -3.46 -4.71 9.37
C ARG A 43 -2.80 -3.47 8.78
N VAL A 44 -1.72 -3.63 8.03
CA VAL A 44 -1.06 -2.52 7.33
C VAL A 44 -2.00 -1.93 6.28
N LEU A 45 -2.65 -2.80 5.50
CA LEU A 45 -3.60 -2.38 4.48
C LEU A 45 -4.81 -1.65 5.08
N GLU A 46 -5.39 -2.16 6.18
CA GLU A 46 -6.50 -1.51 6.89
C GLU A 46 -6.13 -0.11 7.35
N ARG A 47 -4.97 0.05 7.98
CA ARG A 47 -4.49 1.36 8.44
C ARG A 47 -4.28 2.33 7.29
N VAL A 48 -3.57 1.92 6.23
CA VAL A 48 -3.32 2.78 5.06
C VAL A 48 -4.64 3.18 4.39
N SER A 49 -5.60 2.26 4.30
CA SER A 49 -6.92 2.57 3.75
C SER A 49 -7.67 3.59 4.62
N GLY A 50 -7.55 3.47 5.95
CA GLY A 50 -8.10 4.44 6.90
C GLY A 50 -7.47 5.83 6.77
N GLU A 51 -6.15 5.91 6.64
CA GLU A 51 -5.41 7.16 6.41
C GLU A 51 -5.86 7.84 5.10
N ILE A 52 -5.94 7.09 3.99
CA ILE A 52 -6.39 7.62 2.70
C ILE A 52 -7.86 8.10 2.76
N ALA A 53 -8.73 7.39 3.47
CA ALA A 53 -10.12 7.79 3.65
C ALA A 53 -10.24 9.06 4.51
N GLY A 54 -9.46 9.16 5.59
CA GLY A 54 -9.35 10.35 6.43
C GLY A 54 -8.85 11.57 5.65
N ASP A 55 -7.78 11.39 4.88
CA ASP A 55 -7.24 12.43 3.99
C ASP A 55 -8.29 12.91 2.99
N ARG A 56 -9.01 11.99 2.33
CA ARG A 56 -10.10 12.36 1.40
C ARG A 56 -11.26 13.08 2.08
N ALA A 57 -11.62 12.71 3.31
CA ALA A 57 -12.67 13.38 4.06
C ALA A 57 -12.28 14.81 4.43
N SER A 58 -11.01 15.03 4.79
CA SER A 58 -10.45 16.37 5.03
C SER A 58 -10.40 17.24 3.76
N ILE A 59 -10.33 16.60 2.59
CA ILE A 59 -10.28 17.20 1.25
C ILE A 59 -11.68 17.10 0.61
N SER A 60 -12.73 17.50 1.32
CA SER A 60 -14.07 17.55 0.73
C SER A 60 -14.06 18.46 -0.52
N PRO A 61 -14.33 17.94 -1.72
CA PRO A 61 -14.21 18.73 -2.94
C PRO A 61 -15.33 19.76 -2.99
N VAL A 62 -14.96 21.03 -2.83
CA VAL A 62 -15.89 22.14 -2.99
C VAL A 62 -16.19 22.30 -4.49
N SER A 63 -17.47 22.33 -4.86
CA SER A 63 -17.86 22.67 -6.23
C SER A 63 -17.92 24.19 -6.40
N GLY A 64 -17.32 24.71 -7.46
CA GLY A 64 -17.38 26.12 -7.86
C GLY A 64 -18.02 26.30 -9.23
N GLN A 65 -18.24 27.54 -9.65
CA GLN A 65 -18.71 27.87 -11.00
C GLN A 65 -17.68 28.74 -11.73
N VAL A 66 -17.33 28.35 -12.97
CA VAL A 66 -16.52 29.16 -13.89
C VAL A 66 -17.35 29.38 -15.15
N ALA A 67 -17.68 30.65 -15.43
CA ALA A 67 -18.54 31.05 -16.56
C ALA A 67 -19.87 30.27 -16.64
N GLY A 68 -20.51 30.02 -15.49
CA GLY A 68 -21.78 29.28 -15.39
C GLY A 68 -21.66 27.75 -15.52
N ARG A 69 -20.45 27.22 -15.70
CA ARG A 69 -20.20 25.78 -15.70
C ARG A 69 -19.71 25.32 -14.33
N ALA A 70 -20.36 24.30 -13.77
CA ALA A 70 -19.93 23.68 -12.54
C ALA A 70 -18.57 22.99 -12.74
N VAL A 71 -17.62 23.28 -11.85
CA VAL A 71 -16.29 22.67 -11.82
C VAL A 71 -15.99 22.20 -10.40
N MET A 72 -15.28 21.09 -10.26
CA MET A 72 -14.72 20.69 -8.96
C MET A 72 -13.52 21.58 -8.66
N LEU A 73 -13.54 22.30 -7.55
CA LEU A 73 -12.37 23.03 -7.08
C LEU A 73 -11.38 22.00 -6.53
N VAL A 74 -10.17 21.98 -7.09
CA VAL A 74 -9.05 21.26 -6.47
C VAL A 74 -8.74 21.98 -5.17
N PRO A 75 -8.83 21.31 -4.00
CA PRO A 75 -8.56 21.97 -2.73
C PRO A 75 -7.13 22.51 -2.74
N HIS A 76 -7.01 23.79 -2.42
CA HIS A 76 -5.71 24.45 -2.38
C HIS A 76 -4.88 23.74 -1.30
N ARG A 77 -3.73 23.16 -1.68
CA ARG A 77 -2.74 22.73 -0.69
C ARG A 77 -2.45 23.96 0.16
N GLY A 78 -2.56 23.82 1.49
CA GLY A 78 -2.43 24.93 2.42
C GLY A 78 -1.12 25.72 2.22
N PRO A 79 -1.02 26.94 2.78
CA PRO A 79 0.11 27.86 2.60
C PRO A 79 1.47 27.34 3.10
N GLU A 80 1.57 26.06 3.47
CA GLU A 80 2.74 25.40 4.05
C GLU A 80 3.90 25.26 3.06
N ILE A 81 3.63 25.23 1.74
CA ILE A 81 4.69 25.34 0.73
C ILE A 81 4.93 26.83 0.46
N GLN A 82 5.82 27.42 1.25
CA GLN A 82 6.32 28.77 0.98
C GLN A 82 6.92 28.79 -0.43
N GLU A 83 6.62 29.85 -1.21
CA GLU A 83 7.10 30.01 -2.60
C GLU A 83 8.64 29.89 -2.69
N ALA A 84 9.35 30.23 -1.62
CA ALA A 84 10.80 30.06 -1.45
C ALA A 84 11.30 28.61 -1.50
N VAL A 85 10.44 27.62 -1.23
CA VAL A 85 10.78 26.18 -1.22
C VAL A 85 10.68 25.58 -2.63
N LEU A 86 10.01 26.26 -3.57
CA LEU A 86 9.90 25.79 -4.95
C LEU A 86 11.25 25.87 -5.67
N PRO A 87 11.55 24.97 -6.62
CA PRO A 87 12.74 25.10 -7.45
C PRO A 87 12.78 26.45 -8.19
N PRO A 88 13.96 27.03 -8.46
CA PRO A 88 14.09 28.38 -9.01
C PRO A 88 13.38 28.61 -10.37
N GLY A 89 13.16 27.54 -11.14
CA GLY A 89 12.35 27.62 -12.37
C GLY A 89 10.88 27.91 -12.10
N TYR A 90 10.29 27.27 -11.09
CA TYR A 90 8.89 27.45 -10.73
C TYR A 90 8.62 28.82 -10.10
N GLN A 91 9.54 29.31 -9.25
CA GLN A 91 9.45 30.67 -8.69
C GLN A 91 9.42 31.74 -9.78
N ARG A 92 10.25 31.60 -10.81
CA ARG A 92 10.28 32.51 -11.96
C ARG A 92 8.96 32.50 -12.74
N ILE A 93 8.40 31.32 -12.98
CA ILE A 93 7.11 31.18 -13.66
C ILE A 93 6.00 31.89 -12.87
N LEU A 94 5.94 31.67 -11.55
CA LEU A 94 4.93 32.31 -10.70
C LEU A 94 5.06 33.83 -10.69
N THR A 95 6.30 34.34 -10.65
CA THR A 95 6.57 35.78 -10.75
C THR A 95 6.04 36.36 -12.06
N VAL A 96 6.32 35.69 -13.20
CA VAL A 96 5.84 36.11 -14.52
C VAL A 96 4.32 36.11 -14.60
N VAL A 97 3.66 35.05 -14.11
CA VAL A 97 2.20 34.95 -14.11
C VAL A 97 1.56 36.06 -13.27
N ARG A 98 2.15 36.38 -12.12
CA ARG A 98 1.65 37.44 -11.23
C ARG A 98 1.82 38.83 -11.84
N GLN A 99 2.96 39.08 -12.48
CA GLN A 99 3.22 40.33 -13.20
C GLN A 99 2.29 40.53 -14.41
N ALA A 100 1.89 39.44 -15.07
CA ALA A 100 1.00 39.49 -16.21
C ALA A 100 -0.42 39.95 -15.85
N GLY A 101 -0.84 39.82 -14.58
CA GLY A 101 -2.15 40.31 -14.09
C GLY A 101 -3.36 39.65 -14.76
N GLY A 102 -3.17 38.54 -15.47
CA GLY A 102 -4.18 37.86 -16.28
C GLY A 102 -3.66 36.59 -16.95
N PRO A 103 -4.47 35.91 -17.78
CA PRO A 103 -4.09 34.66 -18.44
C PRO A 103 -2.83 34.83 -19.30
N VAL A 104 -1.80 34.02 -19.04
CA VAL A 104 -0.53 34.03 -19.79
C VAL A 104 -0.59 32.98 -20.91
N THR A 105 -0.34 33.41 -22.15
CA THR A 105 -0.22 32.51 -23.30
C THR A 105 1.26 32.27 -23.63
N ALA A 106 1.63 31.03 -23.89
CA ALA A 106 2.94 30.71 -24.46
C ALA A 106 2.90 30.99 -25.97
N ARG A 107 3.89 31.72 -26.49
CA ARG A 107 4.12 31.77 -27.94
C ARG A 107 4.61 30.39 -28.38
N GLN A 108 3.94 29.82 -29.39
CA GLN A 108 4.40 28.67 -30.14
C GLN A 108 5.51 29.10 -31.10
#